data_AF-A0A918TKX1-F1
#
_entry.id   AF-A0A918TKX1-F1
#
_cell.length_a   1.000
_cell.length_b   1.000
_cell.length_c   1.000
_cell.angle_alpha   90.00
_cell.angle_beta   90.00
_cell.angle_gamma   90.00
#
_symmetry.space_group_name_H-M   'P 1'
#
loop_
_entity.id
_entity.type
_entity.pdbx_description
1 polymer ?
#
loop_
_entity_poly.entity_id
_entity_poly.type
_entity_poly.pdbx_seq_one_letter_code
_entity_poly.pdbx_strand_id
1 'polypeptide(L)'
;MAEVDCYLCPECGAEVPVGSKGCQACGPRKVAKRMGRKKRKQAQKKRSWEQDSAYDGLDLPDEDFDYEDYVAREFGGKPHRRVGIAWYWWLTALLLLMLLALTLF
;
A
#
# COMPACT_ATOMS: atom_id res chain seq x y z
N MET A 1 -11.15 3.51 -34.28
CA MET A 1 -12.11 2.97 -33.32
C MET A 1 -11.37 2.92 -31.99
N ALA A 2 -11.83 3.66 -30.96
CA ALA A 2 -11.13 3.65 -29.68
C ALA A 2 -11.37 2.29 -29.02
N GLU A 3 -10.30 1.55 -28.79
CA GLU A 3 -10.33 0.34 -27.97
C GLU A 3 -10.71 0.78 -26.55
N VAL A 4 -11.82 0.25 -26.03
CA VAL A 4 -12.32 0.59 -24.70
C VAL A 4 -11.83 -0.47 -23.75
N ASP A 5 -10.95 -0.09 -22.83
CA ASP A 5 -10.50 -0.98 -21.77
C ASP A 5 -11.69 -1.43 -20.91
N CYS A 6 -11.78 -2.73 -20.65
CA CYS A 6 -12.82 -3.35 -19.84
C CYS A 6 -12.21 -4.13 -18.67
N TYR A 7 -12.95 -4.22 -17.57
CA TYR A 7 -12.60 -5.05 -16.42
C TYR A 7 -13.78 -5.94 -16.00
N LEU A 8 -13.51 -7.08 -15.36
CA LEU A 8 -14.54 -7.97 -14.83
C LEU A 8 -15.05 -7.44 -13.49
N CYS A 9 -16.38 -7.32 -13.35
CA CYS A 9 -16.98 -6.92 -12.08
C CYS A 9 -16.81 -8.02 -11.03
N PRO A 10 -16.23 -7.74 -9.84
CA PRO A 10 -15.95 -8.76 -8.82
C PRO A 10 -17.22 -9.39 -8.23
N GLU A 11 -18.37 -8.73 -8.34
CA GLU A 11 -19.63 -9.18 -7.75
C GLU A 11 -20.46 -10.08 -8.68
N CYS A 12 -20.42 -9.84 -10.00
CA CYS A 12 -21.30 -10.55 -10.95
C CYS A 12 -20.60 -11.06 -12.22
N GLY A 13 -19.29 -10.83 -12.36
CA GLY A 13 -18.51 -11.27 -13.51
C GLY A 13 -18.81 -10.56 -14.83
N ALA A 14 -19.70 -9.56 -14.86
CA ALA A 14 -19.98 -8.82 -16.09
C ALA A 14 -18.79 -7.97 -16.52
N GLU A 15 -18.58 -7.84 -17.84
CA GLU A 15 -17.61 -6.91 -18.43
C GLU A 15 -18.09 -5.47 -18.24
N VAL A 16 -17.24 -4.64 -17.65
CA VAL A 16 -17.51 -3.24 -17.34
C VAL A 16 -16.46 -2.36 -18.00
N PRO A 17 -16.85 -1.37 -18.82
CA PRO A 17 -15.90 -0.44 -19.41
C PRO A 17 -15.29 0.46 -18.33
N VAL A 18 -13.97 0.67 -18.43
CA VAL A 18 -13.20 1.58 -17.59
C VAL A 18 -13.74 3.01 -17.74
N GLY A 19 -13.87 3.73 -16.62
CA GLY A 19 -14.48 5.07 -16.58
C GLY A 19 -16.01 5.10 -16.41
N SER A 20 -16.68 3.95 -16.42
CA SER A 20 -18.10 3.89 -16.06
C SER A 20 -18.33 4.16 -14.57
N LYS A 21 -19.51 4.70 -14.20
CA LYS A 21 -19.87 5.04 -12.81
C LYS A 21 -20.08 3.81 -11.90
N GLY A 22 -19.82 2.60 -12.38
CA GLY A 22 -20.03 1.31 -11.70
C GLY A 22 -20.70 0.28 -12.60
N CYS A 23 -20.72 -0.98 -12.14
CA CYS A 23 -21.25 -2.09 -12.91
C CYS A 23 -22.71 -1.86 -13.33
N GLN A 24 -22.99 -2.01 -14.63
CA GLN A 24 -24.33 -1.82 -15.17
C GLN A 24 -25.25 -3.03 -14.95
N ALA A 25 -24.74 -4.17 -14.50
CA ALA A 25 -25.53 -5.36 -14.18
C ALA A 25 -25.97 -5.36 -12.72
N CYS A 26 -25.02 -5.32 -11.77
CA CYS A 26 -25.29 -5.44 -10.33
C CYS A 26 -25.07 -4.15 -9.52
N GLY A 27 -24.58 -3.07 -10.15
CA GLY A 27 -24.23 -1.85 -9.42
C GLY A 27 -25.42 -1.16 -8.77
N PRO A 28 -25.18 -0.30 -7.76
CA PRO A 28 -26.20 0.27 -6.89
C PRO A 28 -27.29 1.05 -7.65
N ARG A 29 -26.98 1.58 -8.85
CA ARG A 29 -27.92 2.31 -9.70
C ARG A 29 -29.02 1.41 -10.32
N LYS A 30 -28.76 0.11 -10.51
CA LYS A 30 -29.76 -0.87 -10.97
C LYS A 30 -30.48 -1.55 -9.82
N VAL A 31 -29.78 -1.85 -8.71
CA VAL A 31 -30.40 -2.39 -7.49
C VAL A 31 -31.43 -1.41 -6.91
N ALA A 32 -31.14 -0.11 -6.92
CA ALA A 32 -32.06 0.94 -6.47
C ALA A 32 -33.32 1.09 -7.36
N LYS A 33 -33.31 0.61 -8.61
CA LYS A 33 -34.49 0.62 -9.49
C LYS A 33 -35.41 -0.59 -9.29
N ARG A 34 -34.88 -1.73 -8.83
CA ARG A 34 -35.67 -2.95 -8.55
C ARG A 34 -36.27 -2.95 -7.14
N MET A 35 -35.56 -2.40 -6.17
CA MET A 35 -36.05 -2.32 -4.78
C MET A 35 -36.70 -0.95 -4.56
N GLY A 36 -38.03 -0.90 -4.68
CA GLY A 36 -38.79 0.23 -4.16
C GLY A 36 -38.36 0.54 -2.73
N ARG A 37 -38.23 1.83 -2.39
CA ARG A 37 -37.81 2.39 -1.08
C ARG A 37 -38.28 1.55 0.12
N LYS A 38 -37.59 0.47 0.48
CA LYS A 38 -37.85 -0.26 1.71
C LYS A 38 -36.52 -0.70 2.31
N LYS A 39 -36.21 0.00 3.41
CA LYS A 39 -35.17 -0.27 4.40
C LYS A 39 -33.74 -0.24 3.89
N ARG A 40 -33.19 0.98 3.81
CA ARG A 40 -31.77 1.22 4.16
C ARG A 40 -31.59 0.89 5.65
N LYS A 41 -31.59 -0.39 6.02
CA LYS A 41 -30.84 -0.79 7.22
C LYS A 41 -29.39 -0.51 6.85
N GLN A 42 -28.72 0.34 7.64
CA GLN A 42 -27.29 0.57 7.58
C GLN A 42 -26.57 -0.77 7.81
N ALA A 43 -26.51 -1.59 6.76
CA ALA A 43 -25.48 -2.59 6.64
C ALA A 43 -24.19 -1.79 6.56
N GLN A 44 -23.37 -1.89 7.60
CA GLN A 44 -22.00 -1.38 7.64
C GLN A 44 -21.40 -1.58 6.26
N LYS A 45 -21.03 -0.47 5.61
CA LYS A 45 -20.58 -0.46 4.22
C LYS A 45 -19.20 -1.09 4.20
N LYS A 46 -19.13 -2.42 4.21
CA LYS A 46 -17.90 -3.14 3.96
C LYS A 46 -17.34 -2.65 2.64
N ARG A 47 -16.06 -2.30 2.62
CA ARG A 47 -15.41 -1.85 1.40
C ARG A 47 -15.35 -3.04 0.43
N SER A 48 -15.31 -2.78 -0.87
CA SER A 48 -15.30 -3.86 -1.88
C SER A 48 -14.11 -4.83 -1.76
N TRP A 49 -13.08 -4.45 -1.01
CA TRP A 49 -11.87 -5.23 -0.74
C TRP A 49 -11.84 -5.85 0.66
N GLU A 50 -12.84 -5.58 1.51
CA GLU A 50 -12.98 -6.24 2.81
C GLU A 50 -13.67 -7.58 2.58
N GLN A 51 -12.90 -8.66 2.65
CA GLN A 51 -13.42 -10.02 2.61
C GLN A 51 -13.84 -10.45 4.02
N ASP A 52 -14.76 -11.41 4.11
CA ASP A 52 -15.03 -12.05 5.39
C ASP A 52 -13.83 -12.91 5.78
N SER A 53 -13.35 -12.78 7.03
CA SER A 53 -12.15 -13.49 7.53
C SER A 53 -12.23 -15.01 7.36
N ALA A 54 -13.44 -15.56 7.28
CA ALA A 54 -13.71 -16.98 7.00
C ALA A 54 -13.23 -17.44 5.60
N TYR A 55 -12.96 -16.52 4.68
CA TYR A 55 -12.56 -16.80 3.29
C TYR A 55 -11.17 -16.28 2.94
N ASP A 56 -10.38 -15.80 3.90
CA ASP A 56 -9.02 -15.33 3.62
C ASP A 56 -8.10 -16.47 3.14
N GLY A 57 -8.50 -17.75 3.26
CA GLY A 57 -7.77 -18.92 2.75
C GLY A 57 -6.43 -19.17 3.46
N LEU A 58 -6.10 -18.28 4.38
CA LEU A 58 -5.04 -18.37 5.33
C LEU A 58 -5.61 -19.16 6.51
N ASP A 59 -5.37 -20.48 6.54
CA ASP A 59 -5.54 -21.33 7.74
C ASP A 59 -4.44 -20.97 8.77
N LEU A 60 -4.25 -19.67 8.97
CA LEU A 60 -3.40 -19.15 10.00
C LEU A 60 -4.11 -19.47 11.31
N PRO A 61 -3.43 -20.14 12.25
CA PRO A 61 -4.01 -20.31 13.58
C PRO A 61 -4.36 -18.93 14.15
N ASP A 62 -5.37 -18.86 15.02
CA ASP A 62 -5.76 -17.63 15.74
C ASP A 62 -4.65 -17.11 16.70
N GLU A 63 -3.41 -17.51 16.50
CA GLU A 63 -2.25 -17.05 17.25
C GLU A 63 -1.97 -15.59 16.90
N ASP A 64 -1.97 -14.74 17.93
CA ASP A 64 -1.55 -13.35 17.83
C ASP A 64 -0.10 -13.31 17.29
N PHE A 65 0.07 -12.94 16.02
CA PHE A 65 1.38 -12.78 15.41
C PHE A 65 2.15 -11.66 16.13
N ASP A 66 3.15 -12.04 16.92
CA ASP A 66 4.03 -11.09 17.62
C ASP A 66 5.00 -10.43 16.61
N TYR A 67 4.56 -9.29 16.09
CA TYR A 67 5.35 -8.47 15.17
C TYR A 67 6.69 -8.04 15.79
N GLU A 68 6.74 -7.78 17.09
CA GLU A 68 7.95 -7.31 17.77
C GLU A 68 8.97 -8.45 17.94
N ASP A 69 8.54 -9.68 18.28
CA ASP A 69 9.41 -10.87 18.29
C ASP A 69 9.99 -11.16 16.90
N TYR A 70 9.14 -11.14 15.87
CA TYR A 70 9.56 -11.37 14.49
C TYR A 70 10.60 -10.34 14.05
N VAL A 71 10.36 -9.06 14.32
CA VAL A 71 11.31 -7.98 13.99
C VAL A 71 12.60 -8.14 14.79
N ALA A 72 12.54 -8.49 16.07
CA ALA A 72 13.73 -8.68 16.89
C ALA A 72 14.56 -9.88 16.41
N ARG A 73 13.91 -10.98 16.02
CA ARG A 73 14.56 -12.22 15.58
C ARG A 73 15.15 -12.11 14.17
N GLU A 74 14.42 -11.52 13.23
CA GLU A 74 14.85 -11.44 11.82
C GLU A 74 15.66 -10.17 11.52
N PHE A 75 15.34 -9.05 12.17
CA PHE A 75 15.89 -7.73 11.86
C PHE A 75 16.61 -7.06 13.04
N GLY A 76 16.56 -7.62 14.25
CA GLY A 76 17.19 -7.08 15.47
C GLY A 76 18.72 -7.18 15.52
N GLY A 77 19.37 -7.24 14.36
CA GLY A 77 20.82 -7.09 14.25
C GLY A 77 21.31 -5.77 14.85
N LYS A 78 22.62 -5.73 15.15
CA LYS A 78 23.31 -4.63 15.84
C LYS A 78 22.81 -3.26 15.38
N PRO A 79 22.47 -2.33 16.29
CA PRO A 79 21.97 -1.02 15.91
C PRO A 79 22.92 -0.37 14.93
N HIS A 80 22.36 0.30 13.91
CA HIS A 80 23.13 1.02 12.89
C HIS A 80 24.30 1.75 13.58
N ARG A 81 25.52 1.28 13.32
CA ARG A 81 26.69 1.89 13.95
C ARG A 81 26.78 3.27 13.32
N ARG A 82 26.70 4.34 14.12
CA ARG A 82 26.95 5.70 13.62
C ARG A 82 28.35 5.68 13.01
N VAL A 83 28.43 5.70 11.69
CA VAL A 83 29.69 5.81 10.96
C VAL A 83 30.17 7.23 11.15
N GLY A 84 31.07 7.43 12.12
CA GLY A 84 31.77 8.70 12.28
C GLY A 84 32.73 8.93 11.13
N ILE A 85 32.89 10.19 10.72
CA ILE A 85 33.93 10.57 9.76
C ILE A 85 35.30 10.32 10.43
N ALA A 86 36.16 9.54 9.78
CA ALA A 86 37.49 9.30 10.31
C ALA A 86 38.35 10.59 10.29
N TRP A 87 39.21 10.75 11.29
CA TRP A 87 40.02 11.96 11.50
C TRP A 87 40.87 12.37 10.29
N TYR A 88 41.34 11.41 9.49
CA TYR A 88 42.16 11.70 8.31
C TYR A 88 41.37 12.44 7.22
N TRP A 89 40.05 12.22 7.11
CA TRP A 89 39.20 12.97 6.18
C TRP A 89 39.10 14.46 6.55
N TRP A 90 39.17 14.78 7.84
CA TRP A 90 39.28 16.18 8.28
C TRP A 90 40.60 16.82 7.84
N LEU A 91 41.71 16.09 7.94
CA LEU A 91 43.00 16.56 7.40
C LEU A 91 42.96 16.73 5.88
N THR A 92 42.37 15.78 5.15
CA THR A 92 42.24 15.88 3.70
C THR A 92 41.41 17.10 3.30
N ALA A 93 40.29 17.35 4.00
CA ALA A 93 39.46 18.53 3.78
C ALA A 93 40.23 19.84 4.04
N LEU A 94 40.97 19.94 5.14
CA LEU A 94 41.80 21.10 5.45
C LEU A 94 42.89 21.34 4.40
N LEU A 95 43.55 20.26 3.95
CA LEU A 95 44.58 20.34 2.92
C LEU A 95 44.02 20.82 1.58
N LEU A 96 42.87 20.29 1.16
CA LEU A 96 42.19 20.74 -0.06
C LEU A 96 41.77 22.20 0.02
N LEU A 97 41.28 22.65 1.18
CA LEU A 97 40.87 24.05 1.41
C LEU A 97 42.09 24.99 1.33
N MET A 98 43.23 24.61 1.93
CA MET A 98 44.49 25.34 1.83
C MET A 98 44.98 25.45 0.38
N LEU A 99 44.98 24.35 -0.37
CA LEU A 99 45.38 24.38 -1.78
C LEU A 99 44.48 25.28 -2.61
N LEU A 100 43.16 25.21 -2.39
CA LEU A 100 42.21 26.06 -3.09
C LEU A 100 42.43 27.54 -2.77
N ALA A 101 42.67 27.88 -1.50
CA ALA A 101 42.99 29.25 -1.09
C ALA A 101 44.29 29.76 -1.74
N LEU A 102 45.34 28.92 -1.79
CA LEU A 102 46.60 29.25 -2.45
C LEU A 102 46.46 29.42 -3.97
N THR A 103 45.54 28.70 -4.62
CA THR A 103 45.30 28.86 -6.07
C THR A 103 44.46 30.08 -6.42
N LEU A 104 43.69 30.60 -5.47
CA LEU A 104 42.80 31.75 -5.66
C LEU A 104 43.43 33.10 -5.28
N PHE A 105 44.59 33.08 -4.62
CA PHE A 105 45.33 34.26 -4.17
C PHE A 105 46.65 34.39 -4.92
#